data_AF-A0AAN5I7D2-F1
#
_entry.id   AF-A0AAN5I7D2-F1
#
_cell.length_a   1.000
_cell.length_b   1.000
_cell.length_c   1.000
_cell.angle_alpha   90.00
_cell.angle_beta   90.00
_cell.angle_gamma   90.00
#
_symmetry.space_group_name_H-M   'P 1'
#
loop_
_entity.id
_entity.type
_entity.pdbx_description
1 polymer ?
#
loop_
_entity_poly.entity_id
_entity_poly.type
_entity_poly.pdbx_seq_one_letter_code
_entity_poly.pdbx_strand_id
1 'polypeptide(L)'
;FSRMADNSKIVLRWELGDITTAFATGKADSGVFNEGGFIWTATSEKLNFDIEYAQFTLHCDSDHTGPWFCNASVQMFVINSIGTLGNCPLLHVQRSTNMFNEESPDFEYPLIQWPSLTQPMLIDSNNKVTLEFHIKRPAR
;
A
#
# COMPACT_ATOMS: atom_id res chain seq x y z
N PHE A 1 26.74 12.11 18.92
CA PHE A 1 26.30 11.77 17.54
C PHE A 1 26.20 10.25 17.50
N SER A 2 25.09 9.55 17.25
CA SER A 2 23.81 9.82 16.60
C SER A 2 22.77 8.88 17.26
N ARG A 3 21.56 9.37 17.51
CA ARG A 3 20.41 8.55 17.93
C ARG A 3 19.95 7.81 16.67
N MET A 4 20.43 6.58 16.45
CA MET A 4 19.88 5.70 15.41
C MET A 4 18.42 5.43 15.77
N ALA A 5 17.51 6.14 15.11
CA ALA A 5 16.13 5.69 15.06
C ALA A 5 16.16 4.30 14.40
N ASP A 6 15.64 3.31 15.10
CA ASP A 6 15.42 1.96 14.58
C ASP A 6 14.35 2.05 13.48
N ASN A 7 14.77 2.50 12.30
CA ASN A 7 13.93 2.70 11.11
C ASN A 7 13.68 1.36 10.37
N SER A 8 13.74 0.23 11.10
CA SER A 8 13.54 -1.10 10.53
C SER A 8 12.08 -1.34 10.13
N LYS A 9 11.14 -0.51 10.61
CA LYS A 9 9.72 -0.55 10.24
C LYS A 9 9.23 0.82 9.77
N ILE A 10 8.80 0.88 8.50
CA ILE A 10 8.14 2.03 7.86
C ILE A 10 6.66 1.67 7.71
N VAL A 11 5.76 2.62 7.94
CA VAL A 11 4.32 2.45 7.69
C VAL A 11 3.86 3.58 6.78
N LEU A 12 3.48 3.24 5.55
CA LEU A 12 2.87 4.18 4.62
C LEU A 12 1.35 4.06 4.75
N ARG A 13 0.66 5.18 4.96
CA ARG A 13 -0.81 5.22 5.03
C ARG A 13 -1.35 5.95 3.82
N TRP A 14 -2.14 5.25 3.02
CA TRP A 14 -2.82 5.81 1.86
C TRP A 14 -4.33 5.81 2.09
N GLU A 15 -4.91 7.00 2.13
CA GLU A 15 -6.36 7.16 2.02
C GLU A 15 -6.74 7.17 0.53
N LEU A 16 -7.34 6.08 0.06
CA LEU A 16 -8.12 6.14 -1.17
C LEU A 16 -9.21 7.18 -0.93
N GLY A 17 -9.32 8.15 -1.84
CA GLY A 17 -10.34 9.19 -1.79
C GLY A 17 -11.75 8.62 -1.89
N ASP A 18 -12.70 9.38 -2.45
CA ASP A 18 -14.05 8.88 -2.66
C ASP A 18 -14.00 7.55 -3.45
N ILE A 19 -14.32 6.44 -2.76
CA ILE A 19 -14.12 5.08 -3.26
C ILE A 19 -15.05 4.81 -4.45
N THR A 20 -16.21 5.46 -4.48
CA THR A 20 -17.16 5.40 -5.60
C THR A 20 -16.58 6.07 -6.84
N THR A 21 -15.90 7.20 -6.66
CA THR A 21 -15.24 7.94 -7.74
C THR A 21 -14.03 7.18 -8.27
N ALA A 22 -13.16 6.68 -7.39
CA ALA A 22 -11.98 5.87 -7.76
C ALA A 22 -12.36 4.64 -8.59
N PHE A 23 -13.54 4.07 -8.30
CA PHE A 23 -14.08 2.96 -9.07
C PHE A 23 -14.66 3.35 -10.42
N ALA A 24 -15.36 4.48 -10.49
CA ALA A 24 -15.90 4.99 -11.73
C ALA A 24 -14.78 5.33 -12.73
N THR A 25 -13.66 5.87 -12.23
CA THR A 25 -12.45 6.13 -13.04
C THR A 25 -11.65 4.86 -13.32
N GLY A 26 -11.77 3.84 -12.46
CA GLY A 26 -11.04 2.59 -12.55
C GLY A 26 -9.56 2.71 -12.17
N LYS A 27 -9.12 3.85 -11.64
CA LYS A 27 -7.75 4.09 -11.22
C LYS A 27 -7.69 5.11 -10.07
N ALA A 28 -6.77 4.89 -9.14
CA ALA A 28 -6.35 5.87 -8.15
C ALA A 28 -4.85 5.75 -7.86
N ASP A 29 -4.23 6.89 -7.59
CA ASP A 29 -2.82 7.00 -7.25
C ASP A 29 -2.68 7.63 -5.86
N SER A 30 -1.67 7.19 -5.10
CA SER A 30 -1.30 7.83 -3.85
C SER A 30 -0.52 9.11 -4.09
N GLY A 31 -0.34 9.90 -3.03
CA GLY A 31 0.76 10.85 -2.97
C GLY A 31 2.12 10.13 -2.92
N VAL A 32 3.19 10.92 -2.95
CA VAL A 32 4.56 10.41 -2.78
C VAL A 32 4.90 10.28 -1.30
N PHE A 33 5.44 9.14 -0.89
CA PHE A 33 6.00 8.94 0.44
C PHE A 33 7.53 8.88 0.37
N ASN A 34 8.22 9.77 1.09
CA ASN A 34 9.69 9.82 1.13
C ASN A 34 10.18 9.20 2.44
N GLU A 35 10.38 7.88 2.44
CA GLU A 35 10.63 7.12 3.66
C GLU A 35 11.75 6.09 3.49
N GLY A 36 12.60 5.98 4.51
CA GLY A 36 13.71 5.03 4.50
C GLY A 36 14.82 5.33 3.49
N GLY A 37 14.86 6.53 2.91
CA GLY A 37 15.80 6.89 1.84
C GLY A 37 15.37 6.39 0.46
N PHE A 38 14.08 6.09 0.29
CA PHE A 38 13.45 5.75 -0.99
C PHE A 38 12.17 6.57 -1.17
N ILE A 39 11.76 6.66 -2.41
CA ILE A 39 10.49 7.24 -2.85
C ILE A 39 9.51 6.09 -3.03
N TRP A 40 8.34 6.19 -2.41
CA TRP A 40 7.28 5.19 -2.56
C TRP A 40 6.02 5.82 -3.11
N THR A 41 5.39 5.13 -4.05
CA THR A 41 4.05 5.46 -4.55
C THR A 41 3.21 4.18 -4.58
N ALA A 42 1.91 4.32 -4.39
CA ALA A 42 0.97 3.23 -4.51
C ALA A 42 -0.07 3.57 -5.57
N THR A 43 -0.49 2.57 -6.34
CA THR A 43 -1.55 2.71 -7.32
C THR A 43 -2.59 1.62 -7.09
N SER A 44 -3.81 1.90 -7.55
CA SER A 44 -4.86 0.92 -7.64
C SER A 44 -5.51 0.99 -9.01
N GLU A 45 -5.69 -0.15 -9.64
CA GLU A 45 -6.33 -0.25 -10.95
C GLU A 45 -7.50 -1.25 -10.90
N LYS A 46 -8.60 -0.89 -11.56
CA LYS A 46 -9.77 -1.75 -11.68
C LYS A 46 -9.55 -2.69 -12.86
N LEU A 47 -9.61 -3.99 -12.57
CA LEU A 47 -9.59 -5.05 -13.58
C LEU A 47 -11.00 -5.59 -13.79
N ASN A 48 -11.45 -5.55 -15.04
CA ASN A 48 -12.75 -6.03 -15.45
C ASN A 48 -12.66 -7.48 -15.95
N PHE A 49 -12.99 -8.42 -15.07
CA PHE A 49 -13.24 -9.83 -15.43
C PHE A 49 -14.77 -10.11 -15.30
N ASP A 50 -15.16 -11.36 -15.01
CA ASP A 50 -16.55 -11.69 -14.66
C ASP A 50 -16.99 -11.05 -13.33
N ILE A 51 -16.02 -10.71 -12.48
CA ILE A 51 -16.18 -9.94 -11.24
C ILE A 51 -15.16 -8.80 -11.30
N GLU A 52 -15.50 -7.64 -10.73
CA GLU A 52 -14.61 -6.49 -10.69
C GLU A 52 -13.60 -6.64 -9.54
N TYR A 53 -12.32 -6.49 -9.88
CA TYR A 53 -11.23 -6.56 -8.92
C TYR A 53 -10.45 -5.24 -8.88
N ALA A 54 -9.89 -4.94 -7.72
CA ALA A 54 -8.84 -3.95 -7.55
C ALA A 54 -7.48 -4.66 -7.48
N GLN A 55 -6.56 -4.27 -8.36
CA GLN A 55 -5.14 -4.59 -8.24
C GLN A 55 -4.46 -3.42 -7.55
N PHE A 56 -3.67 -3.70 -6.52
CA PHE A 56 -2.86 -2.70 -5.84
C PHE A 56 -1.40 -2.94 -6.16
N THR A 57 -0.66 -1.87 -6.44
CA THR A 57 0.77 -1.93 -6.71
C THR A 57 1.50 -0.95 -5.79
N LEU A 58 2.56 -1.41 -5.15
CA LEU A 58 3.50 -0.56 -4.42
C LEU A 58 4.77 -0.43 -5.25
N HIS A 59 5.09 0.80 -5.61
CA HIS A 59 6.28 1.18 -6.34
C HIS A 59 7.33 1.74 -5.38
N CYS A 60 8.59 1.42 -5.64
CA CYS A 60 9.76 1.94 -4.93
C CYS A 60 10.72 2.53 -5.96
N ASP A 61 11.26 3.71 -5.67
CA ASP A 61 12.26 4.38 -6.48
C ASP A 61 13.34 5.04 -5.61
N SER A 62 14.45 5.43 -6.22
CA SER A 62 15.52 6.19 -5.59
C SER A 62 15.45 7.67 -5.97
N ASP A 63 15.80 8.55 -5.03
CA ASP A 63 15.92 9.99 -5.27
C ASP A 63 17.25 10.40 -5.93
N HIS A 64 18.14 9.44 -6.20
CA HIS A 64 19.47 9.69 -6.74
C HIS A 64 19.72 9.02 -8.10
N THR A 65 20.62 9.62 -8.87
CA THR A 65 21.09 9.03 -10.15
C THR A 65 22.13 7.94 -9.88
N GLY A 66 21.80 6.69 -10.21
CA GLY A 66 22.72 5.56 -10.17
C GLY A 66 22.05 4.27 -9.70
N PRO A 67 22.76 3.12 -9.82
CA PRO A 67 22.22 1.82 -9.44
C PRO A 67 21.74 1.80 -7.99
N TRP A 68 20.54 1.29 -7.76
CA TRP A 68 19.94 1.16 -6.44
C TRP A 68 19.24 -0.18 -6.25
N PHE A 69 19.12 -0.59 -5.00
CA PHE A 69 18.26 -1.71 -4.64
C PHE A 69 17.70 -1.51 -3.22
N CYS A 70 16.46 -1.95 -3.03
CA CYS A 70 15.80 -1.97 -1.73
C CYS A 70 15.33 -3.40 -1.45
N ASN A 71 16.00 -4.09 -0.53
CA ASN A 71 15.50 -5.36 -0.02
C ASN A 71 14.53 -5.09 1.14
N ALA A 72 13.25 -5.38 0.93
CA ALA A 72 12.21 -5.11 1.92
C ALA A 72 11.13 -6.20 1.96
N SER A 73 10.66 -6.49 3.17
CA SER A 73 9.43 -7.23 3.37
C SER A 73 8.26 -6.26 3.46
N VAL A 74 7.27 -6.43 2.59
CA VAL A 74 6.11 -5.53 2.50
C VAL A 74 4.85 -6.28 2.89
N GLN A 75 3.98 -5.61 3.64
CA GLN A 75 2.66 -6.09 4.02
C GLN A 75 1.61 -5.03 3.72
N MET A 76 0.53 -5.38 3.02
CA MET A 76 -0.61 -4.49 2.80
C MET A 76 -1.80 -4.90 3.64
N PHE A 77 -2.51 -3.87 4.08
CA PHE A 77 -3.51 -3.94 5.11
C PHE A 77 -4.65 -2.97 4.78
N VAL A 78 -5.88 -3.49 4.67
CA VAL A 78 -7.08 -2.65 4.50
C VAL A 78 -7.66 -2.31 5.88
N ILE A 79 -7.64 -1.04 6.26
CA ILE A 79 -8.00 -0.57 7.59
C ILE A 79 -9.51 -0.48 7.73
N ASN A 80 -10.02 -0.98 8.86
CA ASN A 80 -11.43 -0.85 9.23
C ASN A 80 -11.74 0.60 9.69
N SER A 81 -12.84 1.16 9.19
CA SER A 81 -13.25 2.55 9.44
C SER A 81 -13.97 2.75 10.78
N ILE A 82 -14.49 1.68 11.40
CA ILE A 82 -15.30 1.72 12.63
C ILE A 82 -14.42 1.93 13.89
N GLY A 83 -13.10 2.01 13.73
CA GLY A 83 -12.16 2.06 14.84
C GLY A 83 -12.03 0.68 15.51
N THR A 84 -10.91 0.45 16.18
CA THR A 84 -10.50 -0.87 16.71
C THR A 84 -11.45 -1.40 17.79
N LEU A 85 -12.57 -2.02 17.38
CA LEU A 85 -13.28 -2.99 18.20
C LEU A 85 -12.48 -4.31 18.16
N GLY A 86 -11.42 -4.34 18.98
CA GLY A 86 -10.66 -5.54 19.32
C GLY A 86 -9.74 -6.06 18.22
N ASN A 87 -8.45 -5.69 18.26
CA ASN A 87 -7.29 -6.41 17.68
C ASN A 87 -7.37 -7.00 16.26
N CYS A 88 -8.42 -6.73 15.49
CA CYS A 88 -8.60 -7.22 14.15
C CYS A 88 -8.73 -6.02 13.22
N PRO A 89 -7.65 -5.24 13.05
CA PRO A 89 -7.56 -4.52 11.82
C PRO A 89 -7.28 -5.61 10.74
N LEU A 90 -7.62 -5.30 9.50
CA LEU A 90 -6.93 -5.79 8.31
C LEU A 90 -7.46 -7.11 7.76
N LEU A 91 -8.16 -6.99 6.63
CA LEU A 91 -7.90 -7.94 5.56
C LEU A 91 -6.38 -7.87 5.29
N HIS A 92 -5.61 -8.81 5.87
CA HIS A 92 -4.20 -8.95 5.56
C HIS A 92 -4.12 -9.50 4.15
N VAL A 93 -3.63 -8.67 3.24
CA VAL A 93 -3.71 -9.02 1.82
C VAL A 93 -2.52 -9.90 1.44
N GLN A 94 -1.30 -9.54 1.82
CA GLN A 94 -0.11 -10.35 1.54
C GLN A 94 1.09 -9.89 2.36
N ARG A 95 1.98 -10.84 2.70
CA ARG A 95 3.38 -10.56 3.09
C ARG A 95 4.30 -11.16 2.04
N SER A 96 5.20 -10.34 1.48
CA SER A 96 6.30 -10.83 0.64
C SER A 96 7.61 -10.20 1.07
N THR A 97 8.72 -10.83 0.69
CA THR A 97 10.04 -10.20 0.68
C THR A 97 10.40 -9.97 -0.78
N ASN A 98 10.57 -8.72 -1.16
CA ASN A 98 10.90 -8.35 -2.53
C ASN A 98 12.20 -7.56 -2.55
N MET A 99 12.90 -7.68 -3.67
CA MET A 99 14.03 -6.84 -4.02
C MET A 99 13.53 -5.85 -5.07
N PHE A 100 13.38 -4.59 -4.66
CA PHE A 100 13.07 -3.50 -5.58
C PHE A 100 14.37 -2.97 -6.19
N ASN A 101 14.37 -2.70 -7.48
CA ASN A 101 15.47 -2.10 -8.24
C ASN A 101 14.90 -1.48 -9.54
N GLU A 102 15.77 -1.01 -10.42
CA GLU A 102 15.36 -0.38 -11.69
C GLU A 102 14.61 -1.33 -12.64
N GLU A 103 14.90 -2.63 -12.58
CA GLU A 103 14.28 -3.65 -13.43
C GLU A 103 12.96 -4.19 -12.85
N SER A 104 12.76 -4.02 -11.54
CA SER A 104 11.60 -4.52 -10.79
C SER A 104 11.24 -3.55 -9.66
N PRO A 105 10.80 -2.32 -9.98
CA PRO A 105 10.49 -1.31 -8.98
C PRO A 105 9.11 -1.51 -8.35
N ASP A 106 8.30 -2.41 -8.91
CA ASP A 106 6.91 -2.62 -8.55
C ASP A 106 6.71 -3.94 -7.79
N PHE A 107 5.80 -3.90 -6.82
CA PHE A 107 5.24 -5.08 -6.20
C PHE A 107 3.71 -5.06 -6.29
N GLU A 108 3.17 -6.01 -7.02
CA GLU A 108 1.74 -6.22 -7.17
C GLU A 108 1.19 -7.11 -6.05
N TYR A 109 0.11 -6.66 -5.44
CA TYR A 109 -0.64 -7.42 -4.44
C TYR A 109 -1.70 -8.32 -5.12
N PRO A 110 -2.19 -9.36 -4.43
CA PRO A 110 -3.26 -10.21 -4.94
C PRO A 110 -4.53 -9.38 -5.14
N LEU A 111 -5.30 -9.77 -6.15
CA LEU A 111 -6.53 -9.09 -6.51
C LEU A 111 -7.53 -9.10 -5.36
N ILE A 112 -8.12 -7.95 -5.06
CA ILE A 112 -9.19 -7.80 -4.07
C ILE A 112 -10.49 -7.55 -4.80
N GLN A 113 -11.52 -8.34 -4.49
CA GLN A 113 -12.85 -8.13 -5.05
C GLN A 113 -13.39 -6.76 -4.64
N TRP A 114 -13.89 -6.01 -5.62
CA TRP A 114 -14.44 -4.69 -5.38
C TRP A 114 -15.55 -4.65 -4.32
N PRO A 115 -16.54 -5.57 -4.32
CA PRO A 115 -17.57 -5.63 -3.28
C PRO A 115 -17.03 -5.77 -1.85
N SER A 116 -15.81 -6.29 -1.68
CA SER A 116 -15.16 -6.40 -0.38
C SER A 116 -14.65 -5.04 0.11
N LEU A 117 -14.15 -4.18 -0.78
CA LEU A 117 -13.66 -2.83 -0.44
C LEU A 117 -14.81 -1.86 -0.14
N THR A 118 -16.00 -2.13 -0.67
CA THR A 118 -17.18 -1.29 -0.44
C THR A 118 -18.04 -1.72 0.75
N GLN A 119 -17.53 -2.66 1.56
CA GLN A 119 -18.22 -3.04 2.78
C GLN A 119 -18.29 -1.85 3.76
N PRO A 120 -19.43 -1.64 4.44
CA PRO A 120 -19.60 -0.50 5.36
C PRO A 120 -18.57 -0.42 6.49
N MET A 121 -17.91 -1.53 6.82
CA MET A 121 -16.85 -1.57 7.83
C MET A 121 -15.48 -1.07 7.35
N LEU A 122 -15.29 -0.88 6.04
CA LEU A 122 -14.03 -0.41 5.46
C LEU A 122 -14.13 1.02 4.95
N ILE A 123 -15.35 1.47 4.63
CA ILE A 123 -15.64 2.83 4.19
C ILE A 123 -15.84 3.73 5.42
N ASP A 124 -15.12 4.83 5.51
CA ASP A 124 -15.31 5.84 6.56
C ASP A 124 -16.51 6.78 6.28
N SER A 125 -16.79 7.69 7.21
CA SER A 125 -17.86 8.68 7.07
C SER A 125 -17.70 9.62 5.87
N ASN A 126 -16.51 9.67 5.25
CA ASN A 126 -16.17 10.49 4.09
C ASN A 126 -16.08 9.66 2.80
N ASN A 127 -16.62 8.44 2.79
CA ASN A 127 -16.58 7.53 1.64
C ASN A 127 -15.15 7.09 1.25
N LYS A 128 -14.21 7.04 2.20
CA LYS A 128 -12.81 6.67 1.97
C LYS A 128 -12.49 5.28 2.49
N VAL A 129 -11.52 4.63 1.84
CA VAL A 129 -10.88 3.39 2.33
C VAL A 129 -9.44 3.71 2.67
N THR A 130 -8.97 3.28 3.83
CA THR A 130 -7.57 3.48 4.23
C THR A 130 -6.78 2.20 4.03
N LEU A 131 -5.64 2.30 3.35
CA LEU A 131 -4.65 1.25 3.17
C LEU A 131 -3.40 1.58 3.97
N GLU A 132 -2.79 0.56 4.55
CA GLU A 132 -1.47 0.66 5.16
C GLU A 132 -0.50 -0.32 4.53
N PHE A 133 0.70 0.17 4.19
CA PHE A 133 1.83 -0.63 3.75
C PHE A 133 2.89 -0.65 4.84
N HIS A 134 3.07 -1.80 5.47
CA HIS A 134 4.08 -1.99 6.50
C HIS A 134 5.32 -2.60 5.85
N ILE A 135 6.38 -1.81 5.80
CA ILE A 135 7.62 -2.12 5.11
C ILE A 135 8.69 -2.39 6.17
N LYS A 136 9.31 -3.56 6.12
CA LYS A 136 10.40 -3.96 7.00
C LYS A 136 11.67 -4.21 6.21
N ARG A 137 12.78 -3.63 6.64
CA ARG A 137 14.08 -3.84 6.01
C ARG A 137 14.96 -4.71 6.91
N PRO A 138 15.83 -5.56 6.34
CA PRO A 138 16.81 -6.29 7.14
C PRO A 138 17.72 -5.28 7.86
N ALA A 139 18.04 -5.57 9.12
CA ALA A 139 19.04 -4.81 9.86
C ALA A 139 20.40 -4.92 9.15
N ARG A 140 21.10 -3.79 9.05
CA ARG A 140 22.48 -3.74 8.53
C ARG A 140 23.47 -4.24 9.57
#